data_AF-A0A2V9KAM1-F1
#
_entry.id   AF-A0A2V9KAM1-F1
#
_cell.length_a   1.000
_cell.length_b   1.000
_cell.length_c   1.000
_cell.angle_alpha   90.00
_cell.angle_beta   90.00
_cell.angle_gamma   90.00
#
_symmetry.space_group_name_H-M   'P 1'
#
loop_
_entity.id
_entity.type
_entity.pdbx_description
1 polymer ?
#
loop_
_entity_poly.entity_id
_entity_poly.type
_entity_poly.pdbx_seq_one_letter_code
_entity_poly.pdbx_strand_id
1 'polypeptide(L)' 'MSITSDGTFTIKGLPPGDYTIGAWTATFGQQEQKVTVGPKETKTIDFAFKW' A
#
# COMPACT_ATOMS: atom_id res chain seq x y z
N MET A 1 -8.78 -6.72 13.44
CA MET A 1 -7.61 -6.58 12.55
C MET A 1 -7.43 -7.93 11.87
N SER A 2 -7.91 -8.06 10.64
CA SER A 2 -7.84 -9.33 9.90
C SER A 2 -6.72 -9.20 8.88
N ILE A 3 -5.57 -9.81 9.19
CA ILE A 3 -4.53 -10.03 8.19
C ILE A 3 -5.00 -11.27 7.44
N THR A 4 -5.51 -11.09 6.22
CA THR A 4 -5.68 -12.23 5.32
C THR A 4 -4.28 -12.74 4.99
N SER A 5 -4.07 -14.05 4.98
CA SER A 5 -2.79 -14.70 4.69
C SER A 5 -2.14 -14.27 3.36
N ASP A 6 -2.87 -13.53 2.54
CA ASP A 6 -2.49 -12.99 1.23
C ASP A 6 -1.76 -11.62 1.29
N GLY A 7 -1.55 -11.04 2.48
CA GLY A 7 -0.75 -9.81 2.63
C GLY A 7 -1.44 -8.51 2.18
N THR A 8 -2.77 -8.52 2.01
CA THR A 8 -3.55 -7.35 1.60
C THR A 8 -3.85 -6.41 2.77
N PHE A 9 -3.63 -5.11 2.59
CA PHE A 9 -4.00 -4.05 3.52
C PHE A 9 -4.99 -3.08 2.88
N THR A 10 -5.97 -2.60 3.65
CA THR A 10 -6.93 -1.60 3.19
C THR A 10 -6.94 -0.40 4.13
N ILE A 11 -6.65 0.78 3.59
CA ILE A 11 -6.73 2.06 4.31
C ILE A 11 -7.96 2.81 3.80
N LYS A 12 -8.87 3.16 4.71
CA LYS A 12 -10.12 3.87 4.38
C LYS A 12 -10.10 5.27 4.98
N GLY A 13 -10.82 6.20 4.34
CA GLY A 13 -10.98 7.56 4.84
C GLY A 13 -9.78 8.47 4.56
N LEU A 14 -8.96 8.17 3.56
CA LEU A 14 -7.89 9.06 3.14
C LEU A 14 -8.48 10.30 2.42
N PRO A 15 -8.10 11.52 2.82
CA PRO A 15 -8.34 12.72 2.03
C PRO A 15 -7.70 12.62 0.64
N PRO A 16 -8.14 13.42 -0.34
CA PRO A 16 -7.46 13.52 -1.62
C PRO A 16 -6.07 14.13 -1.44
N GLY A 17 -5.05 13.55 -2.07
CA GLY A 17 -3.68 14.03 -1.99
C GLY A 17 -2.64 13.04 -2.50
N ASP A 18 -1.39 13.47 -2.46
CA ASP A 18 -0.24 12.65 -2.82
C ASP A 18 0.31 11.94 -1.59
N TYR A 19 0.39 10.61 -1.65
CA TYR A 19 0.87 9.76 -0.58
C TYR A 19 2.05 8.92 -1.06
N THR A 20 2.99 8.67 -0.16
CA THR A 20 4.04 7.67 -0.35
C THR A 20 3.71 6.48 0.53
N ILE A 21 3.50 5.31 -0.08
CA ILE A 21 3.26 4.07 0.64
C ILE A 21 4.53 3.24 0.62
N GLY A 22 4.99 2.86 1.81
CA GLY A 22 6.12 1.96 2.01
C GLY A 22 5.64 0.57 2.44
N ALA A 23 6.11 -0.47 1.75
CA ALA A 23 5.96 -1.85 2.16
C ALA A 23 7.34 -2.41 2.55
N TRP A 24 7.47 -2.94 3.76
CA TRP A 24 8.72 -3.52 4.26
C TRP A 24 8.55 -4.98 4.66
N THR A 25 9.55 -5.78 4.33
CA THR A 25 9.70 -7.15 4.85
C THR A 25 11.11 -7.35 5.38
N ALA A 26 11.27 -8.22 6.38
CA ALA A 26 12.59 -8.50 6.95
C ALA A 26 13.58 -9.09 5.93
N THR A 27 13.08 -9.85 4.95
CA THR A 27 13.92 -10.53 3.95
C THR A 27 14.27 -9.65 2.76
N PHE A 28 13.36 -8.79 2.30
CA PHE A 28 13.51 -8.01 1.05
C PHE A 28 13.74 -6.52 1.25
N GLY A 29 13.73 -6.04 2.50
CA GLY A 29 13.84 -4.62 2.78
C GLY A 29 12.56 -3.84 2.45
N GLN A 30 12.71 -2.55 2.21
CA GLN A 30 11.61 -1.60 1.99
C GLN A 30 11.45 -1.29 0.49
N GLN A 31 10.22 -1.31 0.00
CA GLN A 31 9.82 -0.73 -1.28
C GLN A 31 8.87 0.43 -1.03
N GLU A 32 9.02 1.52 -1.77
CA GLU A 32 8.17 2.70 -1.68
C GLU A 32 7.51 2.98 -3.04
N GLN A 33 6.24 3.35 -3.02
CA GLN A 33 5.49 3.78 -4.20
C GLN A 33 4.71 5.05 -3.90
N LYS A 34 4.73 5.99 -4.84
CA LYS A 34 3.92 7.21 -4.78
C LYS A 34 2.56 6.92 -5.38
N VAL A 35 1.51 7.37 -4.70
CA VAL A 35 0.12 7.21 -5.11
C VAL A 35 -0.63 8.52 -4.88
N THR A 36 -1.24 9.04 -5.93
CA THR A 36 -2.15 10.20 -5.85
C THR A 36 -3.56 9.67 -5.66
N VAL A 37 -4.22 9.98 -4.55
CA VAL A 37 -5.59 9.55 -4.27
C VAL A 37 -6.54 10.72 -4.56
N GLY A 38 -7.50 10.52 -5.47
CA GLY A 38 -8.57 11.46 -5.76
C GLY A 38 -9.75 11.38 -4.78
N PRO A 39 -10.70 12.32 -4.86
CA PRO A 39 -11.90 12.34 -4.02
C PRO A 39 -12.75 11.08 -4.20
N LYS A 40 -12.96 10.35 -3.10
CA LYS A 40 -13.67 9.06 -3.05
C LYS A 40 -13.05 8.00 -3.98
N GLU A 41 -11.81 8.20 -4.40
CA GLU A 41 -11.09 7.23 -5.24
C GLU A 41 -10.58 6.08 -4.37
N THR A 42 -10.63 4.87 -4.91
CA THR A 42 -9.94 3.72 -4.34
C THR A 42 -8.81 3.35 -5.30
N LYS A 43 -7.57 3.39 -4.81
CA LYS A 43 -6.41 2.90 -5.54
C LYS A 43 -5.87 1.65 -4.88
N THR A 44 -5.56 0.68 -5.73
CA THR A 44 -4.84 -0.54 -5.34
C THR A 44 -3.42 -0.40 -5.86
N ILE A 45 -2.45 -0.68 -5.01
CA ILE A 45 -1.03 -0.71 -5.35
C ILE A 45 -0.47 -2.06 -4.96
N ASP A 46 0.28 -2.66 -5.88
CA ASP A 46 0.86 -3.99 -5.70
C ASP A 46 2.37 -3.86 -5.47
N PHE A 47 2.85 -4.51 -4.40
CA PHE A 47 4.26 -4.63 -4.09
C PHE A 47 4.73 -6.04 -4.40
N ALA A 48 5.59 -6.18 -5.41
CA ALA A 48 6.19 -7.44 -5.78
C ALA A 48 7.62 -7.52 -5.23
N PHE A 49 7.82 -8.39 -4.24
CA PHE A 49 9.13 -8.76 -3.72
C PHE A 49 9.64 -10.00 -4.46
N LYS A 50 10.84 -9.91 -5.05
CA LYS A 50 11.49 -11.02 -5.74
C LYS A 50 12.48 -11.72 -4.81
N TRP A 51 12.30 -13.03 -4.68
CA TRP A 51 13.16 -13.99 -3.99
C TRP A 51 14.49 -14.17 -4.71
#